data_AF-A0A7W9WLE2-F1
#
_entry.id   AF-A0A7W9WLE2-F1
#
_cell.length_a   1.000
_cell.length_b   1.000
_cell.length_c   1.000
_cell.angle_alpha   90.00
_cell.angle_beta   90.00
_cell.angle_gamma   90.00
#
_symmetry.space_group_name_H-M   'P 1'
#
loop_
_entity.id
_entity.type
_entity.pdbx_description
1 polymer ?
#
loop_
_entity_poly.entity_id
_entity_poly.type
_entity_poly.pdbx_seq_one_letter_code
_entity_poly.pdbx_strand_id
1 'polypeptide(L)'
;MDLDFTAAEDAFRAEARDWLATRVPSVPLPSLETAEGFAAHREWEGVLFAGRWSVVSWPVEFGGRGSSLLEWLIFEEEYYRAGAPGRVSQNGINLLAPTLFEHGTDEQRARVLPSMASGEVIWAQAWSEPEAGSDLASLRSTAVRAEGGWRVSGQKTWSSRAAFADRAFGLFRSDPEADRPHRGLTYLMFPLDADGVTVRPIGRLDGKPAFAELFLDDVFVPDEDVIGEPGQGWRVAMSTSGNERGLTLRSPGRFTAAADRLTDLWRGAPRGPPGNPPVGGWTRSARKAPPSVAPRPPAPHQG
;
A
#
# COMPACT_ATOMS: atom_id res chain seq x y z
N MET A 1 -25.74 -2.59 -26.59
CA MET A 1 -24.60 -2.66 -25.66
C MET A 1 -24.65 -4.06 -25.07
N ASP A 2 -23.64 -4.86 -25.37
CA ASP A 2 -23.49 -6.19 -24.77
C ASP A 2 -22.71 -6.00 -23.46
N LEU A 3 -23.20 -6.62 -22.38
CA LEU A 3 -22.62 -6.52 -21.04
C LEU A 3 -22.11 -7.87 -20.54
N ASP A 4 -22.20 -8.91 -21.37
CA ASP A 4 -21.73 -10.25 -21.04
C ASP A 4 -20.21 -10.33 -21.24
N PHE A 5 -19.56 -11.20 -20.46
CA PHE A 5 -18.14 -11.49 -20.65
C PHE A 5 -17.91 -12.25 -21.95
N THR A 6 -16.77 -11.97 -22.57
CA THR A 6 -16.28 -12.77 -23.70
C THR A 6 -15.75 -14.11 -23.22
N ALA A 7 -15.64 -15.09 -24.13
CA ALA A 7 -15.06 -16.39 -23.81
C ALA A 7 -13.61 -16.31 -23.29
N ALA A 8 -12.84 -15.30 -23.71
CA ALA A 8 -11.49 -15.06 -23.22
C ALA A 8 -11.48 -14.55 -21.77
N GLU A 9 -12.40 -13.64 -21.43
CA GLU A 9 -12.57 -13.13 -20.07
C GLU A 9 -13.07 -14.20 -19.10
N ASP A 10 -13.99 -15.06 -19.53
CA ASP A 10 -14.42 -16.23 -18.74
C ASP A 10 -13.30 -17.23 -18.52
N ALA A 11 -12.46 -17.48 -19.54
CA ALA A 11 -11.29 -18.33 -19.41
C ALA A 11 -10.26 -17.74 -18.42
N PHE A 12 -10.01 -16.43 -18.51
CA PHE A 12 -9.14 -15.72 -17.57
C PHE A 12 -9.68 -15.78 -16.13
N ARG A 13 -10.99 -15.59 -15.94
CA ARG A 13 -11.66 -15.73 -14.64
C ARG A 13 -11.47 -17.13 -14.06
N ALA A 14 -11.69 -18.16 -14.86
CA ALA A 14 -11.51 -19.55 -14.44
C ALA A 14 -10.06 -19.84 -14.06
N GLU A 15 -9.09 -19.38 -14.86
CA GLU A 15 -7.66 -19.52 -14.55
C GLU A 15 -7.29 -18.84 -13.23
N ALA A 16 -7.70 -17.59 -13.03
CA ALA A 16 -7.43 -16.85 -11.80
C ALA A 16 -8.02 -17.56 -10.58
N ARG A 17 -9.28 -18.01 -10.70
CA ARG A 17 -9.99 -18.75 -9.66
C ARG A 17 -9.26 -20.03 -9.26
N ASP A 18 -8.90 -20.86 -10.23
CA ASP A 18 -8.26 -22.15 -9.98
C ASP A 18 -6.84 -21.97 -9.41
N TRP A 19 -6.11 -20.98 -9.91
CA TRP A 19 -4.80 -20.63 -9.40
C TRP A 19 -4.87 -20.17 -7.93
N LEU A 20 -5.82 -19.29 -7.60
CA LEU A 20 -6.02 -18.79 -6.24
C LEU A 20 -6.50 -19.91 -5.29
N ALA A 21 -7.45 -20.73 -5.71
CA ALA A 21 -8.01 -21.81 -4.88
C ALA A 21 -6.96 -22.83 -4.42
N THR A 22 -5.89 -23.01 -5.20
CA THR A 22 -4.81 -23.96 -4.90
C THR A 22 -3.66 -23.36 -4.10
N ARG A 23 -3.59 -22.03 -3.95
CA ARG A 23 -2.41 -21.32 -3.39
C ARG A 23 -2.73 -20.40 -2.24
N VAL A 24 -3.94 -19.85 -2.17
CA VAL A 24 -4.36 -19.04 -1.03
C VAL A 24 -4.25 -19.90 0.25
N PRO A 25 -3.54 -19.44 1.28
CA PRO A 25 -3.39 -20.17 2.53
C PRO A 25 -4.76 -20.47 3.16
N SER A 26 -4.97 -21.72 3.58
CA SER A 26 -6.19 -22.14 4.29
C SER A 26 -6.30 -21.52 5.68
N VAL A 27 -5.16 -21.21 6.30
CA VAL A 27 -5.06 -20.43 7.54
C VAL A 27 -4.69 -19.00 7.15
N PRO A 28 -5.47 -17.98 7.55
CA PRO A 28 -5.13 -16.59 7.27
C PRO A 28 -3.75 -16.22 7.83
N LEU A 29 -2.98 -15.45 7.06
CA LEU A 29 -1.68 -14.95 7.50
C LEU A 29 -1.83 -14.05 8.75
N PRO A 30 -0.78 -13.95 9.59
CA PRO A 30 -0.74 -12.97 10.66
C PRO A 30 -0.94 -11.55 10.12
N SER A 31 -1.40 -10.66 10.97
CA SER A 31 -1.68 -9.26 10.62
C SER A 31 -0.49 -8.61 9.91
N LEU A 32 -0.69 -8.05 8.71
CA LEU A 32 0.35 -7.30 7.96
C LEU A 32 0.97 -6.11 8.72
N GLU A 33 0.38 -5.71 9.85
CA GLU A 33 0.82 -4.62 10.72
C GLU A 33 1.73 -5.12 11.86
N THR A 34 2.36 -6.29 11.68
CA THR A 34 3.44 -6.82 12.53
C THR A 34 4.62 -7.20 11.64
N ALA A 35 5.84 -7.28 12.19
CA ALA A 35 7.01 -7.66 11.41
C ALA A 35 6.87 -9.07 10.78
N GLU A 36 6.39 -10.05 11.57
CA GLU A 36 6.14 -11.41 11.11
C GLU A 36 5.06 -11.47 10.03
N GLY A 37 3.92 -10.80 10.26
CA GLY A 37 2.84 -10.76 9.27
C GLY A 37 3.27 -10.06 8.00
N PHE A 38 3.93 -8.90 8.10
CA PHE A 38 4.44 -8.19 6.94
C PHE A 38 5.39 -9.05 6.09
N ALA A 39 6.29 -9.81 6.73
CA ALA A 39 7.16 -10.76 6.04
C ALA A 39 6.37 -11.87 5.33
N ALA A 40 5.39 -12.49 6.01
CA ALA A 40 4.54 -13.52 5.39
C ALA A 40 3.71 -12.96 4.22
N HIS A 41 3.22 -11.73 4.34
CA HIS A 41 2.51 -11.04 3.27
C HIS A 41 3.45 -10.67 2.10
N ARG A 42 4.73 -10.34 2.37
CA ARG A 42 5.76 -10.14 1.34
C ARG A 42 6.06 -11.45 0.59
N GLU A 43 6.18 -12.58 1.29
CA GLU A 43 6.34 -13.89 0.65
C GLU A 43 5.16 -14.20 -0.29
N TRP A 44 3.95 -13.84 0.11
CA TRP A 44 2.77 -13.98 -0.73
C TRP A 44 2.83 -13.12 -2.02
N GLU A 45 3.41 -11.92 -1.99
CA GLU A 45 3.69 -11.14 -3.20
C GLU A 45 4.59 -11.92 -4.17
N GLY A 46 5.61 -12.60 -3.64
CA GLY A 46 6.50 -13.46 -4.44
C GLY A 46 5.77 -14.66 -5.06
N VAL A 47 4.83 -15.29 -4.33
CA VAL A 47 3.99 -16.37 -4.87
C VAL A 47 3.11 -15.86 -6.01
N LEU A 48 2.51 -14.67 -5.87
CA LEU A 48 1.76 -14.03 -6.94
C LEU A 48 2.63 -13.72 -8.15
N PHE A 49 3.82 -13.17 -7.93
CA PHE A 49 4.76 -12.82 -9.00
C PHE A 49 5.22 -14.06 -9.78
N ALA A 50 5.52 -15.16 -9.09
CA ALA A 50 5.89 -16.43 -9.74
C ALA A 50 4.77 -16.96 -10.67
N GLY A 51 3.50 -16.65 -10.36
CA GLY A 51 2.35 -16.93 -11.23
C GLY A 51 1.96 -15.79 -12.18
N ARG A 52 2.70 -14.67 -12.19
CA ARG A 52 2.39 -13.42 -12.92
C ARG A 52 1.06 -12.77 -12.52
N TRP A 53 0.62 -12.97 -11.29
CA TRP A 53 -0.63 -12.41 -10.74
C TRP A 53 -0.42 -11.16 -9.89
N SER A 54 0.83 -10.79 -9.57
CA SER A 54 1.10 -9.64 -8.70
C SER A 54 0.74 -8.31 -9.37
N VAL A 55 0.97 -8.20 -10.68
CA VAL A 55 0.81 -6.99 -11.50
C VAL A 55 0.17 -7.30 -12.87
N VAL A 56 -0.99 -7.98 -12.89
CA VAL A 56 -1.61 -8.51 -14.13
C VAL A 56 -1.73 -7.50 -15.27
N SER A 57 -2.03 -6.24 -14.97
CA SER A 57 -2.21 -5.16 -15.97
C SER A 57 -0.92 -4.58 -16.52
N TRP A 58 0.24 -4.89 -15.91
CA TRP A 58 1.51 -4.33 -16.38
C TRP A 58 1.99 -5.02 -17.67
N PRO A 59 2.83 -4.34 -18.47
CA PRO A 59 3.52 -4.96 -19.58
C PRO A 59 4.30 -6.22 -19.17
N VAL A 60 4.47 -7.14 -20.13
CA VAL A 60 5.06 -8.46 -19.89
C VAL A 60 6.54 -8.37 -19.50
N GLU A 61 7.26 -7.38 -20.03
CA GLU A 61 8.67 -7.10 -19.75
C GLU A 61 8.92 -6.68 -18.29
N PHE A 62 7.89 -6.20 -17.58
CA PHE A 62 7.95 -5.86 -16.16
C PHE A 62 7.27 -6.93 -15.27
N GLY A 63 7.03 -8.13 -15.80
CA GLY A 63 6.48 -9.27 -15.07
C GLY A 63 4.96 -9.32 -14.99
N GLY A 64 4.25 -8.38 -15.62
CA GLY A 64 2.78 -8.41 -15.72
C GLY A 64 2.27 -9.37 -16.77
N ARG A 65 0.98 -9.31 -17.09
CA ARG A 65 0.32 -10.15 -18.12
C ARG A 65 -0.20 -9.33 -19.31
N GLY A 66 -0.01 -8.01 -19.29
CA GLY A 66 -0.59 -7.11 -20.29
C GLY A 66 -2.13 -7.12 -20.28
N SER A 67 -2.74 -7.49 -19.15
CA SER A 67 -4.18 -7.63 -19.04
C SER A 67 -4.89 -6.30 -19.23
N SER A 68 -6.04 -6.36 -19.89
CA SER A 68 -6.98 -5.25 -20.01
C SER A 68 -7.52 -4.82 -18.64
N LEU A 69 -8.16 -3.65 -18.59
CA LEU A 69 -8.81 -3.17 -17.37
C LEU A 69 -9.90 -4.13 -16.87
N LEU A 70 -10.65 -4.75 -17.80
CA LEU A 70 -11.72 -5.68 -17.45
C LEU A 70 -11.16 -6.99 -16.88
N GLU A 71 -10.10 -7.53 -17.46
CA GLU A 71 -9.39 -8.69 -16.88
C GLU A 71 -8.78 -8.37 -15.51
N TRP A 72 -8.23 -7.17 -15.32
CA TRP A 72 -7.78 -6.73 -14.00
C TRP A 72 -8.94 -6.69 -12.98
N LEU A 73 -10.11 -6.19 -13.36
CA LEU A 73 -11.32 -6.21 -12.52
C LEU A 73 -11.74 -7.65 -12.17
N ILE A 74 -11.75 -8.54 -13.16
CA ILE A 74 -12.04 -9.97 -12.98
C ILE A 74 -11.06 -10.60 -11.99
N PHE A 75 -9.75 -10.33 -12.12
CA PHE A 75 -8.74 -10.84 -11.20
C PHE A 75 -9.00 -10.35 -9.77
N GLU A 76 -9.25 -9.06 -9.58
CA GLU A 76 -9.52 -8.50 -8.25
C GLU A 76 -10.78 -9.10 -7.62
N GLU A 77 -11.85 -9.32 -8.39
CA GLU A 77 -13.05 -10.02 -7.91
C GLU A 77 -12.72 -11.42 -7.39
N GLU A 78 -11.99 -12.21 -8.18
CA GLU A 78 -11.59 -13.56 -7.76
C GLU A 78 -10.63 -13.53 -6.56
N TYR A 79 -9.71 -12.56 -6.51
CA TYR A 79 -8.77 -12.36 -5.41
C TYR A 79 -9.49 -12.13 -4.07
N TYR A 80 -10.45 -11.19 -4.06
CA TYR A 80 -11.22 -10.89 -2.85
C TYR A 80 -12.22 -11.98 -2.50
N ARG A 81 -12.80 -12.66 -3.49
CA ARG A 81 -13.69 -13.81 -3.30
C ARG A 81 -12.96 -14.98 -2.65
N ALA A 82 -11.71 -15.23 -3.04
CA ALA A 82 -10.87 -16.28 -2.48
C ALA A 82 -10.40 -16.01 -1.04
N GLY A 83 -10.59 -14.79 -0.51
CA GLY A 83 -10.08 -14.42 0.81
C GLY A 83 -8.55 -14.37 0.85
N ALA A 84 -7.93 -14.04 -0.28
CA ALA A 84 -6.48 -14.01 -0.41
C ALA A 84 -5.83 -12.99 0.55
N PRO A 85 -4.55 -13.19 0.94
CA PRO A 85 -3.86 -12.30 1.87
C PRO A 85 -3.87 -10.82 1.44
N GLY A 86 -3.83 -9.91 2.42
CA GLY A 86 -3.57 -8.50 2.15
C GLY A 86 -2.30 -8.27 1.33
N ARG A 87 -2.29 -7.24 0.50
CA ARG A 87 -1.16 -6.92 -0.39
C ARG A 87 -0.31 -5.80 0.21
N VAL A 88 0.97 -6.06 0.47
CA VAL A 88 1.92 -5.08 1.05
C VAL A 88 2.52 -4.18 -0.03
N SER A 89 2.55 -4.63 -1.28
CA SER A 89 3.16 -3.91 -2.42
C SER A 89 2.27 -2.80 -3.01
N GLN A 90 1.01 -2.65 -2.57
CA GLN A 90 0.02 -1.79 -3.24
C GLN A 90 0.42 -0.32 -3.37
N ASN A 91 1.16 0.24 -2.43
CA ASN A 91 1.63 1.63 -2.54
C ASN A 91 2.59 1.78 -3.73
N GLY A 92 3.52 0.84 -3.89
CA GLY A 92 4.37 0.81 -5.08
C GLY A 92 3.54 0.61 -6.34
N ILE A 93 2.76 -0.48 -6.38
CA ILE A 93 2.08 -0.92 -7.60
C ILE A 93 1.02 0.06 -8.09
N ASN A 94 0.23 0.64 -7.19
CA ASN A 94 -0.93 1.47 -7.56
C ASN A 94 -0.63 2.97 -7.57
N LEU A 95 0.50 3.41 -6.99
CA LEU A 95 0.86 4.83 -6.91
C LEU A 95 2.18 5.12 -7.62
N LEU A 96 3.28 4.49 -7.21
CA LEU A 96 4.59 4.80 -7.77
C LEU A 96 4.76 4.30 -9.21
N ALA A 97 4.36 3.06 -9.50
CA ALA A 97 4.56 2.49 -10.82
C ALA A 97 3.81 3.24 -11.94
N PRO A 98 2.52 3.62 -11.81
CA PRO A 98 1.86 4.48 -12.78
C PRO A 98 2.62 5.80 -13.02
N THR A 99 3.17 6.38 -11.96
CA THR A 99 3.97 7.60 -12.03
C THR A 99 5.29 7.37 -12.78
N LEU A 100 5.94 6.22 -12.63
CA LEU A 100 7.13 5.84 -13.40
C LEU A 100 6.81 5.49 -14.86
N PHE A 101 5.63 4.92 -15.14
CA PHE A 101 5.18 4.71 -16.51
C PHE A 101 4.94 6.03 -17.24
N GLU A 102 4.43 7.05 -16.54
CA GLU A 102 4.12 8.36 -17.15
C GLU A 102 5.32 9.32 -17.17
N HIS A 103 6.10 9.40 -16.09
CA HIS A 103 7.13 10.43 -15.90
C HIS A 103 8.55 9.87 -15.68
N GLY A 104 8.69 8.56 -15.50
CA GLY A 104 9.99 7.94 -15.26
C GLY A 104 10.83 7.83 -16.53
N THR A 105 12.14 7.65 -16.37
CA THR A 105 13.03 7.26 -17.47
C THR A 105 12.96 5.76 -17.73
N ASP A 106 13.52 5.29 -18.86
CA ASP A 106 13.63 3.86 -19.15
C ASP A 106 14.49 3.14 -18.12
N GLU A 107 15.58 3.78 -17.67
CA GLU A 107 16.47 3.26 -16.63
C GLU A 107 15.74 3.10 -15.30
N GLN A 108 14.92 4.09 -14.92
CA GLN A 108 14.11 4.02 -13.69
C GLN A 108 13.10 2.88 -13.77
N ARG A 109 12.39 2.73 -14.89
CA ARG A 109 11.43 1.62 -15.08
C ARG A 109 12.12 0.27 -15.00
N ALA A 110 13.25 0.10 -15.71
CA ALA A 110 14.01 -1.14 -15.72
C ALA A 110 14.58 -1.50 -14.34
N ARG A 111 15.03 -0.52 -13.56
CA ARG A 111 15.60 -0.72 -12.23
C ARG A 111 14.56 -0.96 -11.15
N VAL A 112 13.41 -0.27 -11.20
CA VAL A 112 12.45 -0.21 -10.09
C VAL A 112 11.28 -1.17 -10.26
N LEU A 113 10.73 -1.33 -11.46
CA LEU A 113 9.49 -2.08 -11.65
C LEU A 113 9.64 -3.59 -11.38
N PRO A 114 10.71 -4.28 -11.82
CA PRO A 114 10.82 -5.72 -11.60
C PRO A 114 10.84 -6.14 -10.12
N SER A 115 11.63 -5.44 -9.28
CA SER A 115 11.72 -5.74 -7.84
C SER A 115 10.46 -5.31 -7.06
N MET A 116 9.74 -4.31 -7.57
CA MET A 116 8.42 -3.94 -7.05
C MET A 116 7.36 -5.01 -7.39
N ALA A 117 7.38 -5.53 -8.62
CA ALA A 117 6.44 -6.55 -9.08
C ALA A 117 6.63 -7.88 -8.33
N SER A 118 7.85 -8.22 -7.96
CA SER A 118 8.16 -9.42 -7.16
C SER A 118 7.85 -9.28 -5.67
N GLY A 119 7.69 -8.05 -5.18
CA GLY A 119 7.57 -7.75 -3.75
C GLY A 119 8.91 -7.75 -3.01
N GLU A 120 10.04 -7.89 -3.72
CA GLU A 120 11.39 -7.79 -3.14
C GLU A 120 11.62 -6.41 -2.53
N VAL A 121 11.15 -5.35 -3.21
CA VAL A 121 11.20 -3.97 -2.71
C VAL A 121 9.78 -3.44 -2.52
N ILE A 122 9.43 -3.18 -1.27
CA ILE A 122 8.17 -2.58 -0.85
C ILE A 122 8.35 -1.08 -0.65
N TRP A 123 7.40 -0.32 -1.20
CA TRP A 123 7.45 1.13 -1.24
C TRP A 123 6.41 1.77 -0.32
N ALA A 124 6.81 2.83 0.39
CA ALA A 124 5.93 3.68 1.17
C ALA A 124 5.78 5.07 0.55
N GLN A 125 4.62 5.70 0.72
CA GLN A 125 4.36 7.06 0.26
C GLN A 125 4.75 8.06 1.35
N ALA A 126 5.50 9.10 0.98
CA ALA A 126 6.08 10.09 1.89
C ALA A 126 5.64 11.52 1.52
N TRP A 127 4.32 11.74 1.47
CA TRP A 127 3.72 13.02 1.05
C TRP A 127 3.46 13.95 2.21
N SER A 128 2.55 13.54 3.08
CA SER A 128 2.03 14.35 4.18
C SER A 128 3.11 14.70 5.19
N GLU A 129 3.01 15.91 5.72
CA GLU A 129 3.81 16.40 6.84
C GLU A 129 2.86 16.70 8.00
N PRO A 130 3.36 16.79 9.25
CA PRO A 130 2.49 17.11 10.40
C PRO A 130 1.64 18.37 10.18
N GLU A 131 2.19 19.32 9.44
CA GLU A 131 1.61 20.63 9.17
C GLU A 131 1.06 20.77 7.74
N ALA A 132 1.17 19.73 6.90
CA ALA A 132 0.74 19.75 5.50
C ALA A 132 0.10 18.41 5.11
N GLY A 133 -1.24 18.37 5.18
CA GLY A 133 -2.07 17.25 4.72
C GLY A 133 -2.86 17.61 3.46
N SER A 134 -4.06 18.15 3.64
CA SER A 134 -4.94 18.55 2.52
C SER A 134 -4.34 19.64 1.64
N ASP A 135 -3.57 20.57 2.22
CA ASP A 135 -2.78 21.56 1.47
C ASP A 135 -1.35 21.07 1.27
N LEU A 136 -1.19 20.09 0.38
CA LEU A 136 0.11 19.45 0.12
C LEU A 136 1.15 20.43 -0.45
N ALA A 137 0.73 21.50 -1.13
CA ALA A 137 1.65 22.48 -1.70
C ALA A 137 2.38 23.33 -0.64
N SER A 138 1.87 23.34 0.60
CA SER A 138 2.47 24.02 1.76
C SER A 138 3.58 23.23 2.47
N LEU A 139 3.96 22.06 1.94
CA LEU A 139 5.02 21.22 2.51
C LEU A 139 6.35 22.00 2.68
N ARG A 140 7.12 21.62 3.70
CA ARG A 140 8.33 22.28 4.16
C ARG A 140 9.58 21.40 4.09
N SER A 141 9.47 20.08 3.96
CA SER A 141 10.65 19.23 3.74
C SER A 141 11.37 19.67 2.47
N THR A 142 12.69 19.82 2.55
CA THR A 142 13.52 20.43 1.51
C THR A 142 14.31 19.39 0.73
N ALA A 143 14.69 19.75 -0.50
CA ALA A 143 15.70 19.07 -1.29
C ALA A 143 16.68 20.12 -1.82
N VAL A 144 17.89 20.18 -1.27
CA VAL A 144 18.92 21.15 -1.66
C VAL A 144 19.88 20.48 -2.64
N ARG A 145 20.26 21.18 -3.71
CA ARG A 145 21.17 20.62 -4.72
C ARG A 145 22.52 20.27 -4.10
N ALA A 146 23.06 19.11 -4.47
CA ALA A 146 24.39 18.64 -4.11
C ALA A 146 25.10 18.04 -5.34
N GLU A 147 26.38 17.70 -5.21
CA GLU A 147 27.10 17.01 -6.27
C GLU A 147 26.47 15.63 -6.52
N GLY A 148 26.06 15.37 -7.77
CA GLY A 148 25.43 14.11 -8.18
C GLY A 148 24.00 13.87 -7.67
N GLY A 149 23.36 14.86 -7.03
CA GLY A 149 22.01 14.68 -6.50
C GLY A 149 21.53 15.80 -5.58
N TRP A 150 20.91 15.39 -4.47
CA TRP A 150 20.18 16.25 -3.55
C TRP A 150 20.43 15.86 -2.10
N ARG A 151 20.38 16.84 -1.20
CA ARG A 151 20.31 16.67 0.26
C ARG A 151 18.90 16.95 0.74
N VAL A 152 18.29 15.97 1.36
CA VAL A 152 16.89 15.98 1.75
C VAL A 152 16.75 16.04 3.26
N SER A 153 15.99 17.03 3.74
CA SER A 153 15.73 17.20 5.17
C SER A 153 14.26 17.51 5.44
N GLY A 154 13.75 17.04 6.57
CA GLY A 154 12.38 17.33 7.01
C GLY A 154 11.70 16.17 7.72
N GLN A 155 10.37 16.22 7.76
CA GLN A 155 9.54 15.22 8.42
C GLN A 155 8.31 14.89 7.58
N LYS A 156 8.11 13.60 7.34
CA LYS A 156 6.89 13.05 6.75
C LYS A 156 6.12 12.26 7.80
N THR A 157 4.80 12.18 7.64
CA THR A 157 3.92 11.48 8.59
C THR A 157 2.81 10.73 7.86
N TRP A 158 2.11 9.87 8.59
CA TRP A 158 1.04 8.99 8.06
C TRP A 158 1.51 8.09 6.90
N SER A 159 2.81 7.80 6.82
CA SER A 159 3.37 6.98 5.75
C SER A 159 2.94 5.52 5.95
N SER A 160 1.93 5.10 5.19
CA SER A 160 1.37 3.76 5.29
C SER A 160 2.42 2.72 4.93
N ARG A 161 2.54 1.66 5.74
CA ARG A 161 3.50 0.55 5.58
C ARG A 161 4.97 0.92 5.79
N ALA A 162 5.33 2.19 5.99
CA ALA A 162 6.72 2.62 6.15
C ALA A 162 7.43 1.97 7.35
N ALA A 163 6.69 1.50 8.37
CA ALA A 163 7.28 0.78 9.49
C ALA A 163 8.05 -0.50 9.08
N PHE A 164 7.75 -1.06 7.89
CA PHE A 164 8.36 -2.30 7.39
C PHE A 164 8.76 -2.25 5.90
N ALA A 165 8.51 -1.13 5.22
CA ALA A 165 8.87 -0.96 3.81
C ALA A 165 10.38 -0.71 3.63
N ASP A 166 10.87 -0.88 2.41
CA ASP A 166 12.31 -0.80 2.10
C ASP A 166 12.68 0.59 1.55
N ARG A 167 11.77 1.19 0.77
CA ARG A 167 11.99 2.49 0.14
C ARG A 167 10.76 3.39 0.26
N ALA A 168 10.97 4.69 0.08
CA ALA A 168 9.90 5.66 0.06
C ALA A 168 9.99 6.58 -1.16
N PHE A 169 8.86 7.22 -1.48
CA PHE A 169 8.78 8.21 -2.55
C PHE A 169 7.88 9.38 -2.14
N GLY A 170 8.24 10.60 -2.52
CA GLY A 170 7.47 11.77 -2.11
C GLY A 170 7.94 13.10 -2.68
N LEU A 171 7.33 14.19 -2.19
CA LEU A 171 7.62 15.55 -2.63
C LEU A 171 8.45 16.32 -1.62
N PHE A 172 9.35 17.13 -2.15
CA PHE A 172 10.26 17.99 -1.39
C PHE A 172 10.36 19.35 -2.06
N ARG A 173 10.51 20.40 -1.26
CA ARG A 173 10.71 21.77 -1.74
C ARG A 173 12.15 21.93 -2.18
N SER A 174 12.36 22.03 -3.49
CA SER A 174 13.68 22.22 -4.10
C SER A 174 13.96 23.66 -4.49
N ASP A 175 12.91 24.47 -4.65
CA ASP A 175 13.03 25.92 -4.90
C ASP A 175 12.06 26.67 -3.96
N PRO A 176 12.56 27.24 -2.86
CA PRO A 176 11.72 28.00 -1.93
C PRO A 176 11.29 29.37 -2.48
N GLU A 177 12.00 29.90 -3.49
CA GLU A 177 11.76 31.23 -4.05
C GLU A 177 10.85 31.18 -5.30
N ALA A 178 10.38 30.00 -5.68
CA ALA A 178 9.47 29.83 -6.81
C ALA A 178 8.23 30.73 -6.70
N ASP A 179 7.80 31.28 -7.84
CA ASP A 179 6.68 32.22 -7.96
C ASP A 179 5.35 31.68 -7.40
N ARG A 180 5.22 30.35 -7.33
CA ARG A 180 4.10 29.66 -6.72
C ARG A 180 4.57 28.46 -5.90
N PRO A 181 3.94 28.16 -4.74
CA PRO A 181 4.37 27.07 -3.86
C PRO A 181 4.48 25.69 -4.53
N HIS A 182 3.71 25.43 -5.59
CA HIS A 182 3.70 24.17 -6.33
C HIS A 182 4.77 24.06 -7.44
N ARG A 183 5.39 25.16 -7.86
CA ARG A 183 6.41 25.17 -8.94
C ARG A 183 7.84 24.92 -8.43
N GLY A 184 8.03 24.92 -7.11
CA GLY A 184 9.31 24.68 -6.46
C GLY A 184 9.42 23.31 -5.80
N LEU A 185 8.65 22.32 -6.28
CA LEU A 185 8.61 20.98 -5.71
C LEU A 185 9.31 19.98 -6.64
N THR A 186 10.03 19.03 -6.06
CA THR A 186 10.68 17.92 -6.76
C THR A 186 10.19 16.60 -6.18
N TYR A 187 9.99 15.61 -7.04
CA TYR A 187 9.50 14.28 -6.66
C TYR A 187 10.69 13.31 -6.59
N LEU A 188 10.91 12.68 -5.45
CA LEU A 188 12.11 11.89 -5.16
C LEU A 188 11.75 10.50 -4.67
N MET A 189 12.62 9.53 -4.97
CA MET A 189 12.68 8.20 -4.35
C MET A 189 13.88 8.14 -3.40
N PHE A 190 13.78 7.40 -2.29
CA PHE A 190 14.91 7.24 -1.36
C PHE A 190 14.81 5.93 -0.55
N PRO A 191 15.94 5.36 -0.10
CA PRO A 191 15.94 4.20 0.80
C PRO A 191 15.45 4.59 2.20
N LEU A 192 14.70 3.71 2.87
CA LEU A 192 14.29 3.93 4.26
C LEU A 192 15.38 3.55 5.28
N ASP A 193 16.43 2.86 4.83
CA ASP A 193 17.62 2.49 5.58
C ASP A 193 18.83 3.41 5.30
N ALA A 194 18.65 4.49 4.53
CA ALA A 194 19.72 5.41 4.22
C ALA A 194 20.21 6.17 5.47
N ASP A 195 21.49 6.53 5.47
CA ASP A 195 22.06 7.42 6.49
C ASP A 195 21.24 8.72 6.58
N GLY A 196 20.86 9.10 7.80
CA GLY A 196 20.02 10.27 8.06
C GLY A 196 18.50 10.00 8.04
N VAL A 197 18.06 8.79 7.71
CA VAL A 197 16.64 8.40 7.79
C VAL A 197 16.33 7.76 9.14
N THR A 198 15.31 8.27 9.83
CA THR A 198 14.73 7.61 11.00
C THR A 198 13.26 7.32 10.77
N VAL A 199 12.89 6.03 10.84
CA VAL A 199 11.50 5.58 10.75
C VAL A 199 10.94 5.41 12.16
N ARG A 200 9.87 6.15 12.49
CA ARG A 200 9.16 6.03 13.77
C ARG A 200 7.74 5.51 13.56
N PRO A 201 7.45 4.23 13.91
CA PRO A 201 6.12 3.67 13.72
C PRO A 201 5.04 4.41 14.51
N ILE A 202 3.86 4.57 13.89
CA ILE A 202 2.65 5.09 14.53
C ILE A 202 1.66 3.93 14.67
N GLY A 203 1.27 3.67 15.92
CA GLY A 203 0.22 2.70 16.24
C GLY A 203 -1.17 3.18 15.85
N ARG A 204 -1.99 2.27 15.32
CA ARG A 204 -3.44 2.46 15.19
C ARG A 204 -4.14 2.39 16.55
N LEU A 205 -5.47 2.50 16.55
CA LEU A 205 -6.30 2.29 17.75
C LEU A 205 -6.08 0.93 18.44
N ASP A 206 -5.69 -0.10 17.69
CA ASP A 206 -5.35 -1.42 18.22
C ASP A 206 -3.86 -1.57 18.59
N GLY A 207 -3.10 -0.47 18.54
CA GLY A 207 -1.68 -0.39 18.90
C GLY A 207 -0.71 -0.85 17.80
N LYS A 208 -1.19 -1.41 16.69
CA LYS A 208 -0.30 -1.97 15.65
C LYS A 208 0.29 -0.90 14.74
N PRO A 209 1.58 -1.00 14.36
CA PRO A 209 2.29 -0.03 13.53
C PRO A 209 1.90 -0.08 12.05
N ALA A 210 0.73 0.45 11.70
CA ALA A 210 0.27 0.50 10.30
C ALA A 210 0.88 1.67 9.51
N PHE A 211 1.31 2.71 10.21
CA PHE A 211 1.89 3.93 9.63
C PHE A 211 3.26 4.21 10.27
N ALA A 212 4.00 5.16 9.71
CA ALA A 212 5.18 5.72 10.36
C ALA A 212 5.33 7.22 10.06
N GLU A 213 6.09 7.87 10.93
CA GLU A 213 6.78 9.12 10.65
C GLU A 213 8.15 8.82 10.08
N LEU A 214 8.59 9.66 9.15
CA LEU A 214 9.92 9.62 8.56
C LEU A 214 10.62 10.93 8.90
N PHE A 215 11.71 10.86 9.63
CA PHE A 215 12.60 11.99 9.86
C PHE A 215 13.79 11.87 8.91
N LEU A 216 14.09 12.95 8.21
CA LEU A 216 15.13 13.02 7.20
C LEU A 216 16.10 14.11 7.63
N ASP A 217 17.35 13.72 7.87
CA ASP A 217 18.43 14.61 8.29
C ASP A 217 19.58 14.52 7.26
N ASP A 218 19.60 15.46 6.33
CA ASP A 218 20.64 15.60 5.29
C ASP A 218 20.84 14.34 4.42
N VAL A 219 19.75 13.64 4.14
CA VAL A 219 19.74 12.37 3.38
C VAL A 219 20.14 12.63 1.93
N PHE A 220 21.17 11.92 1.44
CA PHE A 220 21.58 12.03 0.05
C PHE A 220 20.64 11.23 -0.87
N VAL A 221 20.15 11.88 -1.93
CA VAL A 221 19.34 11.27 -2.99
C VAL A 221 19.99 11.54 -4.34
N PRO A 222 20.40 10.52 -5.11
CA PRO A 222 21.07 10.71 -6.39
C PRO A 222 20.09 11.22 -7.46
N ASP A 223 20.63 11.85 -8.52
CA ASP A 223 19.82 12.36 -9.63
C ASP A 223 18.95 11.29 -10.31
N GLU A 224 19.43 10.04 -10.36
CA GLU A 224 18.68 8.91 -10.94
C GLU A 224 17.41 8.52 -10.15
N ASP A 225 17.26 9.01 -8.92
CA ASP A 225 16.09 8.80 -8.07
C ASP A 225 15.12 10.02 -8.08
N VAL A 226 15.40 11.02 -8.91
CA VAL A 226 14.47 12.13 -9.21
C VAL A 226 13.46 11.69 -10.27
N ILE A 227 12.16 11.78 -10.00
CA ILE A 227 11.12 11.43 -10.98
C ILE A 227 10.66 12.69 -11.73
N GLY A 228 10.82 12.68 -13.05
CA GLY A 228 10.62 13.85 -13.89
C GLY A 228 11.68 14.93 -13.66
N GLU A 229 11.36 16.18 -13.99
CA GLU A 229 12.29 17.31 -13.86
C GLU A 229 12.17 18.00 -12.50
N PRO A 230 13.28 18.51 -11.92
CA PRO A 230 13.24 19.38 -10.75
C PRO A 230 12.28 20.56 -10.94
N GLY A 231 11.49 20.89 -9.90
CA GLY A 231 10.44 21.91 -9.96
C GLY A 231 9.13 21.46 -10.64
N GLN A 232 9.11 20.29 -11.32
CA GLN A 232 7.90 19.71 -11.89
C GLN A 232 7.24 18.66 -10.97
N GLY A 233 7.70 18.53 -9.73
CA GLY A 233 7.23 17.52 -8.79
C GLY A 233 5.74 17.59 -8.49
N TRP A 234 5.13 18.78 -8.55
CA TRP A 234 3.67 18.90 -8.41
C TRP A 234 2.90 18.24 -9.56
N ARG A 235 3.38 18.39 -10.80
CA ARG A 235 2.77 17.73 -11.97
C ARG A 235 2.81 16.21 -11.80
N VAL A 236 3.96 15.70 -11.40
CA VAL A 236 4.18 14.27 -11.11
C VAL A 236 3.24 13.79 -9.99
N ALA A 237 3.10 14.56 -8.91
CA ALA A 237 2.23 14.23 -7.79
C ALA A 237 0.74 14.21 -8.15
N MET A 238 0.29 15.10 -9.05
CA MET A 238 -1.10 15.10 -9.51
C MET A 238 -1.42 13.84 -10.33
N SER A 239 -0.48 13.32 -11.13
CA SER A 239 -0.63 12.02 -11.79
C SER A 239 -0.76 10.88 -10.76
N THR A 240 0.12 10.86 -9.74
CA THR A 240 0.00 9.88 -8.64
C THR A 240 -1.36 9.99 -7.93
N SER A 241 -1.84 11.20 -7.63
CA SER A 241 -3.11 11.42 -6.91
C SER A 241 -4.32 11.04 -7.77
N GLY A 242 -4.23 11.23 -9.09
CA GLY A 242 -5.23 10.73 -10.03
C GLY A 242 -5.43 9.21 -9.92
N ASN A 243 -4.31 8.46 -9.87
CA ASN A 243 -4.33 7.02 -9.65
C ASN A 243 -4.83 6.64 -8.26
N GLU A 244 -4.46 7.39 -7.22
CA GLU A 244 -4.92 7.17 -5.86
C GLU A 244 -6.45 7.28 -5.73
N ARG A 245 -7.07 8.19 -6.48
CA ARG A 245 -8.53 8.38 -6.56
C ARG A 245 -9.19 7.42 -7.54
N GLY A 246 -8.39 6.71 -8.32
CA GLY A 246 -8.82 5.78 -9.35
C GLY A 246 -9.35 4.45 -8.80
N LEU A 247 -9.74 3.63 -9.76
CA LEU A 247 -10.34 2.32 -9.55
C LEU A 247 -9.41 1.31 -8.86
N THR A 248 -8.09 1.42 -9.09
CA THR A 248 -7.09 0.42 -8.67
C THR A 248 -6.91 0.28 -7.16
N LEU A 249 -7.16 1.34 -6.38
CA LEU A 249 -7.17 1.28 -4.91
C LEU A 249 -8.53 0.96 -4.30
N ARG A 250 -9.60 0.96 -5.11
CA ARG A 250 -10.99 0.79 -4.67
C ARG A 250 -11.72 -0.21 -5.55
N SER A 251 -11.08 -1.34 -5.86
CA SER A 251 -11.68 -2.39 -6.67
C SER A 251 -13.07 -2.77 -6.13
N PRO A 252 -14.12 -2.81 -6.99
CA PRO A 252 -15.45 -3.25 -6.60
C PRO A 252 -15.47 -4.62 -5.92
N GLY A 253 -14.58 -5.53 -6.34
CA GLY A 253 -14.43 -6.88 -5.79
C GLY A 253 -14.28 -6.92 -4.27
N ARG A 254 -13.62 -5.90 -3.70
CA ARG A 254 -13.46 -5.76 -2.25
C ARG A 254 -14.81 -5.62 -1.53
N PHE A 255 -15.72 -4.84 -2.11
CA PHE A 255 -17.01 -4.52 -1.52
C PHE A 255 -18.03 -5.62 -1.79
N THR A 256 -18.05 -6.17 -3.00
CA THR A 256 -18.95 -7.29 -3.36
C THR A 256 -18.64 -8.53 -2.54
N ALA A 257 -17.37 -8.93 -2.41
CA ALA A 257 -17.00 -10.08 -1.58
C ALA A 257 -17.38 -9.89 -0.09
N ALA A 258 -17.36 -8.65 0.43
CA ALA A 258 -17.83 -8.36 1.78
C ALA A 258 -19.35 -8.49 1.91
N ALA A 259 -20.10 -8.01 0.90
CA ALA A 259 -21.56 -8.14 0.84
C ALA A 259 -21.98 -9.61 0.69
N ASP A 260 -21.26 -10.41 -0.09
CA ASP A 260 -21.51 -11.84 -0.27
C ASP A 260 -21.31 -12.59 1.04
N ARG A 261 -20.19 -12.36 1.74
CA ARG A 261 -19.95 -12.95 3.08
C ARG A 261 -21.04 -12.59 4.08
N LEU A 262 -21.55 -11.35 4.06
CA LEU A 262 -22.66 -10.94 4.92
C LEU A 262 -23.96 -11.66 4.54
N THR A 263 -24.22 -11.80 3.25
CA THR A 263 -25.40 -12.51 2.73
C THR A 263 -25.35 -14.00 3.12
N ASP A 264 -24.19 -14.64 2.97
CA ASP A 264 -23.99 -16.04 3.35
C ASP A 264 -24.14 -16.25 4.86
N LEU A 265 -23.59 -15.34 5.67
CA LEU A 265 -23.79 -15.35 7.12
C LEU A 265 -25.28 -15.24 7.48
N TRP A 266 -26.02 -14.36 6.82
CA TRP A 266 -27.47 -14.22 7.04
C TRP A 266 -28.25 -15.47 6.62
N ARG A 267 -27.92 -16.08 5.48
CA ARG A 267 -28.55 -17.30 4.98
C ARG A 267 -28.23 -18.53 5.84
N GLY A 268 -27.00 -18.60 6.37
CA GLY A 268 -26.53 -19.70 7.21
C GLY A 268 -26.91 -19.58 8.69
N ALA A 269 -27.34 -18.40 9.15
CA ALA A 269 -27.79 -18.21 10.53
C ALA A 269 -29.11 -18.97 10.79
N PRO A 270 -29.24 -19.70 11.92
CA PRO A 270 -30.52 -20.28 12.32
C PRO A 270 -31.55 -19.15 12.45
N ARG A 271 -32.70 -19.28 11.78
CA ARG A 271 -33.82 -18.35 11.97
C ARG A 271 -34.28 -18.46 13.42
N GLY A 272 -33.95 -17.46 14.24
CA GLY A 272 -34.53 -17.32 15.57
C GLY A 272 -36.06 -17.20 15.48
N PRO A 273 -36.79 -17.45 16.57
CA PRO A 273 -38.24 -17.30 16.58
C PRO A 273 -38.63 -15.88 16.13
N PRO A 274 -39.75 -15.72 15.39
CA PRO A 274 -40.17 -14.43 14.88
C PRO A 274 -40.41 -13.46 16.04
N GLY A 275 -39.58 -12.42 16.16
CA GLY A 275 -39.73 -11.38 17.18
C GLY A 275 -38.44 -10.77 17.71
N ASN A 276 -37.25 -11.33 17.43
CA ASN A 276 -35.99 -10.73 17.86
C ASN A 276 -35.24 -10.14 16.66
N PRO A 277 -35.11 -8.81 16.51
CA PRO A 277 -34.29 -8.23 15.46
C PRO A 277 -32.80 -8.61 15.66
N PRO A 278 -32.01 -8.74 14.56
CA PRO A 278 -30.66 -9.30 14.56
C PRO A 278 -29.58 -8.44 15.26
N VAL A 279 -29.96 -7.45 16.07
CA VAL A 279 -29.06 -6.52 16.76
C VAL A 279 -28.33 -7.18 17.94
N GLY A 280 -28.84 -8.30 18.47
CA GLY A 280 -28.26 -9.01 19.62
C GLY A 280 -27.03 -9.89 19.34
N GLY A 281 -26.71 -10.16 18.07
CA GLY A 281 -25.59 -11.03 17.69
C GLY A 281 -24.23 -10.35 17.77
N TRP A 282 -24.16 -9.07 17.36
CA TRP A 282 -22.92 -8.29 17.29
C TRP A 282 -22.30 -7.97 18.67
N THR A 283 -23.11 -7.91 19.72
CA THR A 283 -22.65 -7.56 21.08
C THR A 283 -22.15 -8.76 21.90
N ARG A 284 -22.41 -10.00 21.48
CA ARG A 284 -21.96 -11.21 22.21
C ARG A 284 -20.58 -11.69 21.78
N SER A 285 -20.18 -11.50 20.53
CA SER A 285 -18.83 -11.84 20.05
C SER A 285 -17.75 -10.94 20.67
N ALA A 286 -18.09 -9.69 21.01
CA ALA A 286 -17.18 -8.73 21.64
C ALA A 286 -16.88 -8.98 23.14
N ARG A 287 -17.52 -9.98 23.78
CA ARG A 287 -17.38 -10.23 25.25
C ARG A 287 -16.52 -11.45 25.61
N LYS A 288 -15.93 -12.17 24.65
CA LYS A 288 -15.07 -13.33 24.95
C LYS A 288 -13.59 -13.01 24.76
N ALA A 289 -13.06 -12.19 25.67
CA ALA A 289 -11.69 -12.27 26.17
C ALA A 289 -11.55 -11.33 27.39
N PRO A 290 -11.50 -11.83 28.63
CA PRO A 290 -10.98 -11.02 29.72
C PRO A 290 -9.46 -10.82 29.52
N PRO A 291 -8.90 -9.62 29.74
CA PRO A 291 -7.46 -9.43 29.72
C PRO A 291 -6.82 -10.27 30.85
N SER A 292 -5.79 -11.04 30.55
CA SER A 292 -4.98 -11.69 31.57
C SER A 292 -4.23 -10.62 32.36
N VAL A 293 -4.68 -10.33 33.57
CA VAL A 293 -3.95 -9.46 34.50
C VAL A 293 -2.83 -10.31 35.12
N ALA A 294 -1.58 -10.05 34.72
CA ALA A 294 -0.42 -10.61 35.42
C ALA A 294 -0.38 -10.08 36.86
N PRO A 295 -0.09 -10.92 37.87
CA PRO A 295 -0.04 -10.46 39.26
C PRO A 295 1.14 -9.51 39.48
N ARG A 296 0.88 -8.37 40.14
CA ARG A 296 1.91 -7.43 40.60
C ARG A 296 2.85 -8.11 41.60
N PRO A 297 4.17 -7.88 41.55
CA PRO A 297 5.07 -8.33 42.60
C PRO A 297 4.82 -7.56 43.91
N PRO A 298 5.00 -8.19 45.08
CA PRO A 298 4.79 -7.53 46.37
C PRO A 298 5.84 -6.44 46.61
N ALA A 299 5.40 -5.33 47.21
CA ALA A 299 6.24 -4.20 47.58
C ALA A 299 7.24 -4.58 48.70
N PRO A 300 8.44 -3.99 48.72
CA PRO A 300 9.42 -4.26 49.76
C PRO A 300 8.97 -3.65 51.10
N HIS A 301 8.96 -4.47 52.15
CA HIS A 301 8.78 -4.00 53.52
C HIS A 301 9.97 -3.12 53.91
N GLN A 302 9.68 -1.90 54.38
CA GLN A 302 10.63 -1.09 55.12
C GLN A 302 10.86 -1.72 56.49
N GLY A 303 12.13 -1.96 56.80
CA GLY A 303 12.71 -2.21 58.12
C GLY A 303 14.09 -1.59 58.12
#